data_AF-A0A2A2W2D4-F1
#
_entry.id   AF-A0A2A2W2D4-F1
#
_cell.length_a   1.000
_cell.length_b   1.000
_cell.length_c   1.000
_cell.angle_alpha   90.00
_cell.angle_beta   90.00
_cell.angle_gamma   90.00
#
_symmetry.space_group_name_H-M   'P 1'
#
loop_
_entity.id
_entity.type
_entity.pdbx_description
1 polymer ?
#
loop_
_entity_poly.entity_id
_entity_poly.type
_entity_poly.pdbx_seq_one_letter_code
_entity_poly.pdbx_strand_id
1 'polypeptide(L)'
;MHRLGILVTTALLVFGIDQFASAQSTIQLPSFSRFTYSGSVLVPTGGSSSLGGISRSASGRSSRRGGGRGIGAGVGHAGASAHVTIIDHDAIDRQIRGLPPKSGGTSRSAVHSAKTGATKADPDAEGKALVRFARKQFLAGNRTSAFDAYRLAIETLSPRLSGLAAAEFRRVFPAEKRPVTIQPGRFVADGR
;
A
#
# COMPACT_ATOMS: atom_id res chain seq x y z
N MET A 1 -13.89 -88.54 49.47
CA MET A 1 -14.72 -87.57 48.71
C MET A 1 -14.70 -86.21 49.43
N HIS A 2 -13.58 -85.48 49.40
CA HIS A 2 -13.47 -84.14 50.02
C HIS A 2 -12.51 -83.24 49.22
N ARG A 3 -12.89 -82.92 47.97
CA ARG A 3 -12.14 -81.97 47.11
C ARG A 3 -13.08 -80.96 46.42
N LEU A 4 -14.07 -80.46 47.16
CA LEU A 4 -15.08 -79.53 46.63
C LEU A 4 -15.43 -78.41 47.62
N GLY A 5 -14.54 -78.10 48.57
CA GLY A 5 -14.77 -77.09 49.61
C GLY A 5 -13.75 -75.95 49.68
N ILE A 6 -12.72 -75.93 48.83
CA ILE A 6 -11.65 -74.91 48.89
C ILE A 6 -11.80 -73.86 47.76
N LEU A 7 -12.69 -74.09 46.79
CA LEU A 7 -12.83 -73.23 45.60
C LEU A 7 -13.78 -72.04 45.79
N VAL A 8 -14.57 -72.01 46.85
CA VAL A 8 -15.62 -70.98 47.05
C VAL A 8 -15.17 -69.85 47.99
N THR A 9 -14.18 -70.08 48.84
CA THR A 9 -13.66 -69.07 49.78
C THR A 9 -12.56 -68.18 49.18
N THR A 10 -11.94 -68.56 48.06
CA THR A 10 -10.98 -67.72 47.32
C THR A 10 -11.63 -66.88 46.21
N ALA A 11 -12.97 -66.89 46.10
CA ALA A 11 -13.70 -66.09 45.11
C ALA A 11 -14.21 -64.75 45.69
N LEU A 12 -14.18 -64.56 47.01
CA LEU A 12 -14.71 -63.39 47.70
C LEU A 12 -13.62 -62.49 48.32
N LEU A 13 -12.40 -62.52 47.76
CA LEU A 13 -11.30 -61.65 48.16
C LEU A 13 -10.59 -61.05 46.93
N VAL A 14 -11.35 -60.85 45.84
CA VAL A 14 -10.89 -60.21 44.59
C VAL A 14 -11.72 -58.95 44.27
N PHE A 15 -12.82 -58.71 44.98
CA PHE A 15 -13.65 -57.50 44.83
C PHE A 15 -13.32 -56.50 45.94
N GLY A 16 -12.25 -55.74 45.77
CA GLY A 16 -11.89 -54.72 46.77
C GLY A 16 -10.53 -54.08 46.59
N ILE A 17 -10.13 -53.82 45.35
CA ILE A 17 -9.07 -52.85 45.10
C ILE A 17 -9.58 -51.94 43.98
N ASP A 18 -10.55 -51.10 44.33
CA ASP A 18 -10.74 -49.81 43.65
C ASP A 18 -9.44 -49.03 43.89
N GLN A 19 -8.43 -49.33 43.08
CA GLN A 19 -7.25 -48.51 42.94
C GLN A 19 -7.76 -47.17 42.46
N PHE A 20 -7.78 -46.21 43.39
CA PHE A 20 -7.87 -44.79 43.11
C PHE A 20 -7.04 -44.51 41.88
N ALA A 21 -7.70 -44.39 40.73
CA ALA A 21 -7.10 -43.87 39.54
C ALA A 21 -6.76 -42.43 39.88
N SER A 22 -5.53 -42.21 40.36
CA SER A 22 -5.00 -40.86 40.50
C SER A 22 -5.09 -40.26 39.11
N ALA A 23 -6.14 -39.46 38.91
CA ALA A 23 -6.26 -38.59 37.77
C ALA A 23 -5.07 -37.64 37.92
N GLN A 24 -3.94 -38.02 37.31
CA GLN A 24 -2.81 -37.13 37.15
C GLN A 24 -3.30 -36.03 36.22
N SER A 25 -3.89 -35.00 36.81
CA SER A 25 -4.24 -33.76 36.15
C SER A 25 -2.93 -33.14 35.70
N THR A 26 -2.61 -33.38 34.43
CA THR A 26 -1.51 -32.65 33.80
C THR A 26 -2.04 -31.23 33.63
N ILE A 27 -1.67 -30.34 34.55
CA ILE A 27 -2.05 -28.94 34.45
C ILE A 27 -1.32 -28.39 33.23
N GLN A 28 -2.04 -28.25 32.12
CA GLN A 28 -1.54 -27.56 30.94
C GLN A 28 -1.52 -26.07 31.27
N LEU A 29 -0.39 -25.59 31.78
CA LEU A 29 -0.17 -24.16 31.94
C LEU A 29 0.10 -23.56 30.55
N PRO A 30 -0.61 -22.47 30.17
CA PRO A 30 -0.26 -21.73 28.98
C PRO A 30 1.17 -21.18 29.12
N SER A 31 2.07 -21.64 28.27
CA SER A 31 3.44 -21.13 28.20
C SER A 31 3.46 -19.85 27.35
N PHE A 32 3.54 -18.69 27.99
CA PHE A 32 3.71 -17.41 27.30
C PHE A 32 5.18 -17.21 26.94
N SER A 33 5.47 -16.91 25.68
CA SER A 33 6.78 -16.43 25.27
C SER A 33 6.69 -15.02 24.74
N ARG A 34 7.52 -14.12 25.26
CA ARG A 34 7.56 -12.72 24.82
C ARG A 34 8.94 -12.42 24.25
N PHE A 35 8.97 -11.95 23.02
CA PHE A 35 10.14 -11.34 22.41
C PHE A 35 9.90 -9.83 22.38
N THR A 36 10.78 -9.05 22.99
CA THR A 36 10.74 -7.58 23.00
C THR A 36 12.07 -7.05 22.52
N TYR A 37 12.02 -6.23 21.47
CA TYR A 37 13.17 -5.53 20.92
C TYR A 37 12.98 -4.02 21.13
N SER A 38 13.98 -3.36 21.71
CA SER A 38 14.04 -1.90 21.87
C SER A 38 15.38 -1.43 21.37
N GLY A 39 15.38 -0.68 20.27
CA GLY A 39 16.61 -0.23 19.62
C GLY A 39 16.32 0.40 18.26
N SER A 40 17.39 0.81 17.59
CA SER A 40 17.34 1.33 16.22
C SER A 40 17.86 0.28 15.25
N VAL A 41 17.29 0.26 14.04
CA VAL A 41 17.73 -0.62 12.95
C VAL A 41 17.79 0.21 11.68
N LEU A 42 18.87 0.04 10.92
CA LEU A 42 19.00 0.65 9.61
C LEU A 42 18.25 -0.21 8.60
N VAL A 43 17.18 0.36 8.03
CA VAL A 43 16.33 -0.31 7.03
C VAL A 43 16.50 0.42 5.69
N PRO A 44 16.79 -0.31 4.60
CA PRO A 44 16.84 0.31 3.27
C PRO A 44 15.47 0.84 2.85
N THR A 45 15.45 1.93 2.09
CA THR A 45 14.21 2.53 1.58
C THR A 45 13.49 1.56 0.65
N GLY A 46 12.26 1.17 0.99
CA GLY A 46 11.50 0.16 0.23
C GLY A 46 11.95 -1.28 0.47
N GLY A 47 12.76 -1.52 1.51
CA GLY A 47 13.14 -2.86 1.93
C GLY A 47 12.74 -3.18 3.37
N SER A 48 13.17 -4.35 3.82
CA SER A 48 12.90 -4.86 5.16
C SER A 48 14.19 -5.22 5.88
N SER A 49 14.17 -5.13 7.21
CA SER A 49 15.22 -5.67 8.08
C SER A 49 14.62 -6.59 9.12
N SER A 50 15.27 -7.72 9.37
CA SER A 50 14.91 -8.63 10.46
C SER A 50 15.36 -8.03 11.79
N LEU A 51 14.47 -8.03 12.78
CA LEU A 51 14.74 -7.61 14.16
C LEU A 51 15.11 -8.82 15.05
N GLY A 52 15.15 -10.01 14.47
CA GLY A 52 15.41 -11.27 15.17
C GLY A 52 14.13 -11.98 15.61
N GLY A 53 14.30 -13.05 16.38
CA GLY A 53 13.21 -13.88 16.86
C GLY A 53 13.67 -14.98 17.81
N ILE A 54 12.70 -15.67 18.38
CA ILE A 54 12.88 -16.83 19.26
C ILE A 54 12.34 -18.09 18.58
N SER A 55 13.11 -19.16 18.68
CA SER A 55 12.69 -20.51 18.25
C SER A 55 12.80 -21.44 19.45
N ARG A 56 11.74 -22.23 19.68
CA ARG A 56 11.71 -23.23 20.75
C ARG A 56 11.31 -24.59 20.20
N SER A 57 11.96 -25.62 20.72
CA SER A 57 11.62 -27.01 20.50
C SER A 57 11.52 -27.71 21.85
N ALA A 58 10.40 -28.35 22.13
CA ALA A 58 10.17 -29.17 23.31
C ALA A 58 9.94 -30.61 22.85
N SER A 59 10.65 -31.56 23.45
CA SER A 59 10.42 -33.00 23.24
C SER A 59 10.25 -33.67 24.60
N GLY A 60 9.13 -34.34 24.80
CA GLY A 60 8.80 -35.06 26.02
C GLY A 60 8.60 -36.54 25.73
N ARG A 61 9.21 -37.40 26.53
CA ARG A 61 8.97 -38.84 26.52
C ARG A 61 8.47 -39.26 27.89
N SER A 62 7.26 -39.77 27.95
CA SER A 62 6.68 -40.35 29.16
C SER A 62 6.60 -41.86 28.99
N SER A 63 7.28 -42.60 29.87
CA SER A 63 7.16 -44.06 29.95
C SER A 63 6.62 -44.44 31.32
N ARG A 64 5.42 -45.04 31.36
CA ARG A 64 4.96 -45.72 32.58
C ARG A 64 5.53 -47.14 32.59
N ARG A 65 6.01 -47.59 33.74
CA ARG A 65 6.46 -48.98 33.94
C ARG A 65 5.23 -49.88 33.77
N GLY A 66 5.14 -50.60 32.65
CA GLY A 66 4.06 -51.56 32.39
C GLY A 66 3.06 -51.25 31.27
N GLY A 67 3.44 -50.54 30.18
CA GLY A 67 2.73 -50.71 28.90
C GLY A 67 2.32 -49.46 28.11
N GLY A 68 2.68 -48.24 28.54
CA GLY A 68 2.35 -47.02 27.80
C GLY A 68 3.56 -46.12 27.55
N ARG A 69 3.81 -45.78 26.29
CA ARG A 69 4.82 -44.78 25.88
C ARG A 69 4.10 -43.59 25.23
N GLY A 70 4.17 -42.42 25.86
CA GLY A 70 3.76 -41.15 25.27
C GLY A 70 4.98 -40.40 24.74
N ILE A 71 4.96 -40.03 23.47
CA ILE A 71 5.97 -39.15 22.86
C ILE A 71 5.23 -37.87 22.44
N GLY A 72 5.68 -36.74 22.96
CA GLY A 72 5.17 -35.42 22.59
C GLY A 72 6.31 -34.56 22.05
N ALA A 73 6.04 -33.80 21.01
CA ALA A 73 6.94 -32.77 20.51
C ALA A 73 6.15 -31.48 20.27
N GLY A 74 6.77 -30.33 20.54
CA GLY A 74 6.22 -29.01 20.28
C GLY A 74 7.30 -28.11 19.70
N VAL A 75 7.02 -27.46 18.58
CA VAL A 75 7.91 -26.48 17.94
C VAL A 75 7.17 -25.15 17.88
N GLY A 76 7.87 -24.06 18.19
CA GLY A 76 7.31 -22.72 18.13
C GLY A 76 8.33 -21.72 17.65
N HIS A 77 7.90 -20.81 16.76
CA HIS A 77 8.71 -19.72 16.22
C HIS A 77 7.96 -18.40 16.41
N ALA A 78 8.68 -17.36 16.83
CA ALA A 78 8.18 -15.99 16.84
C ALA A 78 9.31 -15.06 16.43
N GLY A 79 9.06 -14.13 15.51
CA GLY A 79 10.05 -13.18 15.02
C GLY A 79 9.44 -11.82 14.73
N ALA A 80 10.29 -10.81 14.59
CA ALA A 80 9.89 -9.46 14.25
C ALA A 80 10.74 -8.91 13.09
N SER A 81 10.13 -8.06 12.28
CA SER A 81 10.78 -7.39 11.15
C SER A 81 10.25 -5.96 11.01
N ALA A 82 11.10 -5.05 10.56
CA ALA A 82 10.73 -3.68 10.23
C ALA A 82 10.71 -3.49 8.70
N HIS A 83 9.69 -2.80 8.20
CA HIS A 83 9.57 -2.40 6.79
C HIS A 83 9.36 -0.89 6.73
N VAL A 84 10.11 -0.20 5.87
CA VAL A 84 10.06 1.26 5.77
C VAL A 84 9.79 1.69 4.34
N THR A 85 8.69 2.41 4.16
CA THR A 85 8.34 3.10 2.91
C THR A 85 8.41 4.59 3.13
N ILE A 86 9.22 5.30 2.33
CA ILE A 86 9.25 6.76 2.32
C ILE A 86 8.28 7.24 1.25
N ILE A 87 7.35 8.12 1.65
CA ILE A 87 6.35 8.69 0.75
C ILE A 87 6.74 10.15 0.46
N ASP A 88 7.05 10.45 -0.80
CA ASP A 88 7.26 11.82 -1.28
C ASP A 88 5.91 12.43 -1.71
N HIS A 89 5.32 13.24 -0.83
CA HIS A 89 4.05 13.91 -1.10
C HIS A 89 4.15 14.93 -2.25
N ASP A 90 5.30 15.56 -2.47
CA ASP A 90 5.49 16.53 -3.56
C ASP A 90 5.53 15.84 -4.93
N ALA A 91 6.03 14.60 -4.98
CA ALA A 91 6.00 13.78 -6.18
C ALA A 91 4.57 13.35 -6.50
N ILE A 92 3.81 12.90 -5.49
CA ILE A 92 2.42 12.47 -5.64
C ILE A 92 1.54 13.62 -6.13
N ASP A 93 1.61 14.78 -5.47
CA ASP A 93 0.79 15.94 -5.83
C ASP A 93 1.09 16.44 -7.26
N ARG A 94 2.35 16.40 -7.71
CA ARG A 94 2.67 16.71 -9.12
C ARG A 94 2.12 15.71 -10.10
N GLN A 95 2.15 14.42 -9.77
CA GLN A 95 1.55 13.40 -10.62
C GLN A 95 0.03 13.61 -10.73
N ILE A 96 -0.64 13.97 -9.63
CA ILE A 96 -2.07 14.31 -9.62
C ILE A 96 -2.34 15.53 -10.51
N ARG A 97 -1.49 16.56 -10.46
CA ARG A 97 -1.58 17.75 -11.31
C ARG A 97 -1.17 17.49 -12.78
N GLY A 98 -0.69 16.29 -13.13
CA GLY A 98 -0.21 15.96 -14.47
C GLY A 98 1.08 16.67 -14.88
N LEU A 99 1.90 17.05 -13.88
CA LEU A 99 3.25 17.56 -14.08
C LEU A 99 4.24 16.39 -14.20
N PRO A 100 5.35 16.55 -14.94
CA PRO A 100 6.38 15.53 -15.05
C PRO A 100 7.02 15.25 -13.67
N PRO A 101 7.49 14.00 -13.43
CA PRO A 101 8.13 13.63 -12.17
C PRO A 101 9.32 14.53 -11.87
N LYS A 102 9.59 14.83 -10.59
CA LYS A 102 10.87 15.46 -10.21
C LYS A 102 11.93 14.43 -10.60
N SER A 103 12.80 14.76 -11.54
CA SER A 103 13.97 13.94 -11.79
C SER A 103 14.80 13.91 -10.50
N GLY A 104 14.68 12.85 -9.72
CA GLY A 104 15.60 12.53 -8.64
C GLY A 104 17.01 12.52 -9.24
N GLY A 105 17.89 13.34 -8.67
CA GLY A 105 19.06 13.88 -9.35
C GLY A 105 19.96 12.84 -10.02
N THR A 106 20.08 12.92 -11.34
CA THR A 106 21.34 12.87 -12.12
C THR A 106 21.04 13.11 -13.60
N SER A 107 20.42 14.25 -13.93
CA SER A 107 20.26 14.66 -15.33
C SER A 107 20.82 16.05 -15.49
N ARG A 108 22.10 16.11 -15.86
CA ARG A 108 22.80 17.33 -16.34
C ARG A 108 22.08 18.02 -17.52
N SER A 109 21.03 17.40 -18.07
CA SER A 109 20.14 17.96 -19.09
C SER A 109 19.16 19.04 -18.57
N ALA A 110 18.85 19.09 -17.27
CA ALA A 110 17.87 20.05 -16.74
C ALA A 110 18.43 21.47 -16.54
N VAL A 111 19.76 21.64 -16.56
CA VAL A 111 20.42 22.94 -16.34
C VAL A 111 20.16 23.92 -17.49
N HIS A 112 19.78 23.44 -18.67
CA HIS A 112 19.43 24.30 -19.82
C HIS A 112 17.93 24.58 -19.97
N SER A 113 17.02 23.83 -19.34
CA SER A 113 15.58 24.11 -19.37
C SER A 113 15.06 24.89 -18.15
N ALA A 114 15.76 24.85 -17.01
CA ALA A 114 15.30 25.54 -15.80
C ALA A 114 15.59 27.06 -15.78
N LYS A 115 16.40 27.58 -16.70
CA LYS A 115 16.81 29.00 -16.70
C LYS A 115 15.81 29.95 -17.36
N THR A 116 14.66 29.47 -17.87
CA THR A 116 13.78 30.30 -18.72
C THR A 116 12.33 30.46 -18.25
N GLY A 117 11.88 29.99 -17.06
CA GLY A 117 10.43 30.13 -16.80
C GLY A 117 9.84 29.94 -15.41
N ALA A 118 10.62 29.89 -14.33
CA ALA A 118 10.09 29.54 -13.01
C ALA A 118 10.02 30.71 -11.99
N THR A 119 9.88 31.96 -12.43
CA THR A 119 9.78 33.11 -11.50
C THR A 119 8.69 34.15 -11.82
N LYS A 120 7.71 33.83 -12.67
CA LYS A 120 6.47 34.61 -12.77
C LYS A 120 5.29 33.65 -12.87
N ALA A 121 4.24 33.85 -12.08
CA ALA A 121 2.97 33.17 -12.27
C ALA A 121 2.58 33.35 -13.74
N ASP A 122 2.59 32.26 -14.53
CA ASP A 122 2.31 32.30 -15.96
C ASP A 122 0.81 32.59 -16.11
N PRO A 123 0.40 33.81 -16.51
CA PRO A 123 -1.01 34.17 -16.60
C PRO A 123 -1.75 33.32 -17.63
N ASP A 124 -1.02 32.66 -18.54
CA ASP A 124 -1.57 31.77 -19.56
C ASP A 124 -1.62 30.29 -19.11
N ALA A 125 -1.26 29.98 -17.85
CA ALA A 125 -1.22 28.60 -17.35
C ALA A 125 -2.60 27.91 -17.41
N GLU A 126 -3.66 28.63 -17.03
CA GLU A 126 -5.03 28.15 -17.07
C GLU A 126 -5.49 27.87 -18.50
N GLY A 127 -5.28 28.83 -19.41
CA GLY A 127 -5.62 28.65 -20.82
C GLY A 127 -4.86 27.49 -21.48
N LYS A 128 -3.57 27.32 -21.17
CA LYS A 128 -2.79 26.16 -21.64
C LYS A 128 -3.33 24.83 -21.09
N ALA A 129 -3.78 24.81 -19.84
CA ALA A 129 -4.40 23.63 -19.24
C ALA A 129 -5.72 23.26 -19.94
N LEU A 130 -6.54 24.26 -20.29
CA LEU A 130 -7.77 24.07 -21.05
C LEU A 130 -7.52 23.50 -22.45
N VAL A 131 -6.49 23.97 -23.17
CA VAL A 131 -6.09 23.37 -24.46
C VAL A 131 -5.66 21.90 -24.30
N ARG A 132 -4.88 21.59 -23.26
CA ARG A 132 -4.48 20.20 -22.98
C ARG A 132 -5.69 19.31 -22.68
N PHE A 133 -6.64 19.81 -21.88
CA PHE A 133 -7.89 19.11 -21.58
C PHE A 133 -8.73 18.91 -22.84
N ALA A 134 -8.90 19.94 -23.67
CA ALA A 134 -9.65 19.88 -24.91
C ALA A 134 -9.09 18.82 -25.87
N ARG A 135 -7.76 18.75 -26.04
CA ARG A 135 -7.10 17.69 -26.82
C ARG A 135 -7.41 16.30 -26.29
N LYS A 136 -7.32 16.11 -24.97
CA LYS A 136 -7.59 14.81 -24.32
C LYS A 136 -9.04 14.38 -24.55
N GLN A 137 -9.99 15.30 -24.42
CA GLN A 137 -11.41 15.01 -24.65
C GLN A 137 -11.72 14.71 -26.11
N PHE A 138 -11.07 15.41 -27.04
CA PHE A 138 -11.22 15.12 -28.46
C PHE A 138 -10.73 13.71 -28.81
N LEU A 139 -9.57 13.31 -28.26
CA LEU A 139 -9.03 11.96 -28.42
C LEU A 139 -9.92 10.89 -27.76
N ALA A 140 -10.63 11.24 -26.69
CA ALA A 140 -11.60 10.37 -26.04
C ALA A 140 -12.95 10.27 -26.79
N GLY A 141 -13.13 10.99 -27.90
CA GLY A 141 -14.38 11.01 -28.68
C GLY A 141 -15.43 12.01 -28.16
N ASN A 142 -15.17 12.68 -27.03
CA ASN A 142 -16.09 13.62 -26.40
C ASN A 142 -16.01 15.01 -27.04
N ARG A 143 -16.50 15.12 -28.28
CA ARG A 143 -16.37 16.32 -29.12
C ARG A 143 -16.99 17.58 -28.50
N THR A 144 -18.16 17.48 -27.87
CA THR A 144 -18.83 18.64 -27.22
C THR A 144 -17.98 19.22 -26.10
N SER A 145 -17.49 18.37 -25.19
CA SER A 145 -16.63 18.84 -24.09
C SER A 145 -15.29 19.41 -24.55
N ALA A 146 -14.72 18.85 -25.63
CA ALA A 146 -13.52 19.38 -26.25
C ALA A 146 -13.76 20.75 -26.87
N PHE A 147 -14.91 20.92 -27.53
CA PHE A 147 -15.32 22.18 -28.14
C PHE A 147 -15.46 23.30 -27.10
N ASP A 148 -16.19 23.05 -26.02
CA ASP A 148 -16.40 24.04 -24.95
C ASP A 148 -15.08 24.43 -24.28
N ALA A 149 -14.21 23.46 -24.02
CA ALA A 149 -12.89 23.70 -23.44
C ALA A 149 -11.99 24.55 -24.36
N TYR A 150 -12.05 24.36 -25.68
CA TYR A 150 -11.31 25.22 -26.62
C TYR A 150 -11.82 26.66 -26.62
N ARG A 151 -13.13 26.89 -26.43
CA ARG A 151 -13.68 28.25 -26.36
C ARG A 151 -13.20 28.98 -25.12
N LEU A 152 -13.31 28.33 -23.96
CA LEU A 152 -12.79 28.87 -22.70
C LEU A 152 -11.28 29.14 -22.77
N ALA A 153 -10.53 28.26 -23.45
CA ALA A 153 -9.11 28.48 -23.68
C ALA A 153 -8.87 29.76 -24.50
N ILE A 154 -9.53 29.92 -25.65
CA ILE A 154 -9.32 31.08 -26.52
C ILE A 154 -9.61 32.41 -25.80
N GLU A 155 -10.57 32.42 -24.87
CA GLU A 155 -10.91 33.59 -24.04
C GLU A 155 -9.90 33.88 -22.94
N THR A 156 -9.25 32.85 -22.38
CA THR A 156 -8.33 32.97 -21.24
C THR A 156 -6.86 33.13 -21.64
N LEU A 157 -6.48 32.74 -22.86
CA LEU A 157 -5.11 32.85 -23.35
C LEU A 157 -4.77 34.26 -23.84
N SER A 158 -3.51 34.65 -23.67
CA SER A 158 -2.94 35.86 -24.27
C SER A 158 -3.15 35.92 -25.80
N PRO A 159 -3.23 37.13 -26.40
CA PRO A 159 -3.60 37.31 -27.81
C PRO A 159 -2.77 36.52 -28.82
N ARG A 160 -1.49 36.26 -28.51
CA ARG A 160 -0.61 35.47 -29.37
C ARG A 160 -0.95 33.99 -29.33
N LEU A 161 -1.24 33.46 -28.13
CA LEU A 161 -1.53 32.04 -27.95
C LEU A 161 -2.98 31.70 -28.29
N SER A 162 -3.92 32.62 -28.09
CA SER A 162 -5.31 32.46 -28.52
C SER A 162 -5.42 32.32 -30.04
N GLY A 163 -4.59 33.02 -30.82
CA GLY A 163 -4.47 32.84 -32.27
C GLY A 163 -4.02 31.43 -32.67
N LEU A 164 -3.06 30.85 -31.94
CA LEU A 164 -2.60 29.47 -32.18
C LEU A 164 -3.68 28.44 -31.78
N ALA A 165 -4.34 28.64 -30.64
CA ALA A 165 -5.44 27.80 -30.19
C ALA A 165 -6.62 27.85 -31.17
N ALA A 166 -6.95 29.02 -31.71
CA ALA A 166 -7.98 29.18 -32.73
C ALA A 166 -7.62 28.48 -34.06
N ALA A 167 -6.35 28.52 -34.47
CA ALA A 167 -5.89 27.78 -35.64
C ALA A 167 -5.99 26.26 -35.45
N GLU A 168 -5.63 25.77 -34.27
CA GLU A 168 -5.81 24.36 -33.91
C GLU A 168 -7.29 23.98 -33.88
N PHE A 169 -8.12 24.78 -33.21
CA PHE A 169 -9.56 24.55 -33.13
C PHE A 169 -10.19 24.40 -34.52
N ARG A 170 -9.84 25.28 -35.47
CA ARG A 170 -10.31 25.17 -36.88
C ARG A 170 -9.85 23.89 -37.58
N ARG A 171 -8.64 23.40 -37.25
CA ARG A 171 -8.12 22.13 -37.78
C ARG A 171 -8.89 20.93 -37.24
N VAL A 172 -9.26 20.98 -35.96
CA VAL A 172 -9.94 19.88 -35.26
C VAL A 172 -11.46 19.87 -35.57
N PHE A 173 -12.06 21.05 -35.74
CA PHE A 173 -13.49 21.24 -36.01
C PHE A 173 -13.74 21.99 -37.34
N PRO A 174 -13.46 21.36 -38.50
CA PRO A 174 -13.56 22.01 -39.81
C PRO A 174 -15.01 22.33 -40.25
N ALA A 175 -16.00 21.63 -39.69
CA ALA A 175 -17.41 21.75 -40.07
C ALA A 175 -18.18 22.82 -39.28
N GLU A 176 -17.67 23.26 -38.13
CA GLU A 176 -18.34 24.25 -37.26
C GLU A 176 -17.87 25.66 -37.61
N LYS A 177 -18.41 26.20 -38.71
CA LYS A 177 -18.23 27.60 -39.11
C LYS A 177 -19.06 28.55 -38.24
N ARG A 178 -18.77 28.64 -36.93
CA ARG A 178 -19.23 29.77 -36.11
C ARG A 178 -18.03 30.69 -35.84
N PRO A 179 -18.15 32.01 -36.11
CA PRO A 179 -17.05 32.93 -35.87
C PRO A 179 -16.76 32.98 -34.38
N VAL A 180 -15.55 32.59 -33.99
CA VAL A 180 -15.00 32.89 -32.67
C VAL A 180 -14.58 34.35 -32.71
N THR A 181 -15.40 35.23 -32.14
CA THR A 181 -15.09 36.65 -32.00
C THR A 181 -13.94 36.77 -31.00
N ILE A 182 -12.74 37.00 -31.50
CA ILE A 182 -11.57 37.35 -30.67
C ILE A 182 -11.83 38.78 -30.17
N GLN A 183 -12.42 38.92 -28.99
CA GLN A 183 -12.40 40.22 -28.32
C GLN A 183 -10.97 40.44 -27.80
N PRO A 184 -10.28 41.53 -28.18
CA PRO A 184 -9.01 41.87 -27.57
C PRO A 184 -9.27 42.13 -26.09
N GLY A 185 -8.73 41.27 -25.24
CA GLY A 185 -8.93 41.33 -23.79
C GLY A 185 -8.61 42.74 -23.26
N ARG A 186 -9.57 43.30 -22.52
CA ARG A 186 -9.38 44.53 -21.73
C ARG A 186 -8.21 44.31 -20.79
N PHE A 187 -7.11 45.03 -21.04
CA PHE A 187 -6.08 45.25 -20.03
C PHE A 187 -6.69 46.06 -18.88
N VAL A 188 -7.06 45.39 -17.79
CA VAL A 188 -7.17 46.06 -16.48
C VAL A 188 -5.75 46.22 -15.98
N ALA A 189 -5.17 47.38 -16.28
CA ALA A 189 -3.94 47.82 -15.65
C ALA A 189 -4.26 48.23 -14.21
N ASP A 190 -4.32 47.26 -13.29
CA ASP A 190 -4.28 47.58 -11.87
C ASP A 190 -2.83 47.91 -11.51
N GLY A 191 -2.56 49.22 -11.54
CA GLY A 191 -1.44 49.80 -10.82
C GLY A 191 -1.79 49.94 -9.35
N ARG A 192 -1.10 49.19 -8.49
CA ARG A 192 -0.70 49.56 -7.12
C ARG A 192 0.26 48.53 -6.57
#